data_AF-A0A1Q9EY55-F1
#
_entry.id   AF-A0A1Q9EY55-F1
#
_cell.length_a   1.000
_cell.length_b   1.000
_cell.length_c   1.000
_cell.angle_alpha   90.00
_cell.angle_beta   90.00
_cell.angle_gamma   90.00
#
_symmetry.space_group_name_H-M   'P 1'
#
loop_
_entity.id
_entity.type
_entity.pdbx_description
1 polymer ?
#
loop_
_entity_poly.entity_id
_entity_poly.type
_entity_poly.pdbx_seq_one_letter_code
_entity_poly.pdbx_strand_id
1 'polypeptide(L)'
;MGQQPSAPETRVSAKKLKAFEILGLYTQLEAALEKPTGPADVGQPYRQIVAWCKAHALDLDLEGVLEILASEEGGYPPWRRQALEEAYRLLYDEAAASGSLALDRLPEPPTSEEIGFRPLPEALVSGEAYKRNCYAGCFEDQSTWRMYRRRFDYEIYRVNAAGFVAGRKIVSGTQTRSVCAADVASKVAETLLPDTCCVSREDMHSAKGPFLLPKGSRGQPRWAPPMADEEMSNSFASHHTKVLEPLHWEDGEVPSQRGRLSMPGQKGGSSR
;
A
#
# COMPACT_ATOMS: atom_id res chain seq x y z
N MET A 1 0.11 -58.42 -6.61
CA MET A 1 -0.20 -57.02 -6.99
C MET A 1 -0.08 -56.19 -5.72
N GLY A 2 1.05 -55.49 -5.54
CA GLY A 2 1.30 -54.67 -4.35
C GLY A 2 0.95 -53.22 -4.66
N GLN A 3 -0.09 -52.69 -4.00
CA GLN A 3 -0.34 -51.25 -3.99
C GLN A 3 0.78 -50.58 -3.21
N GLN A 4 1.60 -49.78 -3.88
CA GLN A 4 2.54 -48.88 -3.22
C GLN A 4 1.76 -47.86 -2.40
N PRO A 5 2.02 -47.71 -1.09
CA PRO A 5 1.40 -46.66 -0.30
C PRO A 5 1.90 -45.31 -0.81
N SER A 6 0.99 -44.52 -1.38
CA SER A 6 1.21 -43.12 -1.73
C SER A 6 1.60 -42.36 -0.46
N ALA A 7 2.84 -41.86 -0.43
CA ALA A 7 3.34 -41.06 0.67
C ALA A 7 2.42 -39.85 0.94
N PRO A 8 2.12 -39.52 2.20
CA PRO A 8 1.16 -38.49 2.55
C PRO A 8 1.62 -37.11 2.05
N GLU A 9 0.70 -36.40 1.40
CA GLU A 9 0.83 -35.08 0.77
C GLU A 9 1.09 -33.94 1.78
N THR A 10 2.17 -34.03 2.58
CA THR A 10 2.58 -32.94 3.50
C THR A 10 3.54 -31.98 2.80
N ARG A 11 3.09 -31.41 1.68
CA ARG A 11 3.71 -30.22 1.10
C ARG A 11 2.64 -29.17 0.91
N VAL A 12 2.36 -28.41 1.97
CA VAL A 12 1.72 -27.10 1.80
C VAL A 12 2.57 -26.36 0.77
N SER A 13 1.98 -26.02 -0.38
CA SER A 13 2.73 -25.43 -1.48
C SER A 13 3.36 -24.10 -1.01
N ALA A 14 4.58 -23.80 -1.45
CA ALA A 14 5.27 -22.55 -1.07
C ALA A 14 4.41 -21.31 -1.31
N LYS A 15 3.58 -21.33 -2.36
CA LYS A 15 2.59 -20.28 -2.65
C LYS A 15 1.55 -20.10 -1.54
N LYS A 16 1.02 -21.21 -0.98
CA LYS A 16 0.07 -21.16 0.13
C LYS A 16 0.73 -20.56 1.38
N LEU A 17 1.98 -20.93 1.67
CA LEU A 17 2.71 -20.34 2.80
C LEU A 17 2.89 -18.83 2.65
N LYS A 18 3.33 -18.36 1.49
CA LYS A 18 3.44 -16.92 1.16
C LYS A 18 2.08 -16.21 1.26
N ALA A 19 1.00 -16.85 0.78
CA ALA A 19 -0.35 -16.28 0.85
C ALA A 19 -0.81 -16.12 2.30
N PHE A 20 -0.57 -17.11 3.16
CA PHE A 20 -0.90 -17.02 4.58
C PHE A 20 -0.04 -16.00 5.33
N GLU A 21 1.24 -15.86 4.97
CA GLU A 21 2.13 -14.84 5.53
C GLU A 21 1.60 -13.44 5.26
N ILE A 22 1.36 -13.09 3.99
CA ILE A 22 0.87 -11.74 3.64
C ILE A 22 -0.56 -11.50 4.13
N LEU A 23 -1.41 -12.53 4.18
CA LEU A 23 -2.73 -12.46 4.82
C LEU A 23 -2.63 -12.09 6.29
N GLY A 24 -1.68 -12.70 7.01
CA GLY A 24 -1.40 -12.39 8.41
C GLY A 24 -1.02 -10.93 8.61
N LEU A 25 -0.18 -10.38 7.71
CA LEU A 25 0.21 -8.97 7.74
C LEU A 25 -0.97 -8.02 7.44
N TYR A 26 -1.79 -8.33 6.43
CA TYR A 26 -2.99 -7.53 6.12
C TYR A 26 -3.98 -7.53 7.28
N THR A 27 -4.21 -8.68 7.91
CA THR A 27 -5.13 -8.80 9.05
C THR A 27 -4.62 -8.01 10.25
N GLN A 28 -3.30 -8.03 10.50
CA GLN A 28 -2.68 -7.22 11.56
C GLN A 28 -2.87 -5.72 11.31
N LEU A 29 -2.62 -5.25 10.08
CA LEU A 29 -2.83 -3.85 9.73
C LEU A 29 -4.31 -3.45 9.85
N GLU A 30 -5.23 -4.29 9.39
CA GLU A 30 -6.68 -4.01 9.47
C GLU A 30 -7.14 -3.88 10.92
N ALA A 31 -6.68 -4.76 11.81
CA ALA A 31 -6.96 -4.67 13.24
C ALA A 31 -6.35 -3.41 13.89
N ALA A 32 -5.11 -3.06 13.54
CA ALA A 32 -4.45 -1.86 14.02
C ALA A 32 -5.16 -0.57 13.53
N LEU A 33 -5.66 -0.57 12.30
CA LEU A 33 -6.45 0.53 11.75
C LEU A 33 -7.81 0.66 12.43
N GLU A 34 -8.50 -0.45 12.73
CA GLU A 34 -9.81 -0.38 13.40
C GLU A 34 -9.71 0.20 14.82
N LYS A 35 -8.63 -0.14 15.55
CA LYS A 35 -8.40 0.28 16.93
C LYS A 35 -6.96 0.77 17.15
N PRO A 36 -6.60 1.95 16.63
CA PRO A 36 -5.26 2.47 16.78
C PRO A 36 -5.00 2.87 18.23
N THR A 37 -4.07 2.18 18.89
CA THR A 37 -3.56 2.53 20.22
C THR A 37 -2.46 3.59 20.14
N GLY A 38 -1.74 3.64 19.03
CA GLY A 38 -0.70 4.62 18.74
C GLY A 38 -0.22 4.54 17.29
N PRO A 39 0.59 5.50 16.83
CA PRO A 39 1.06 5.53 15.44
C PRO A 39 2.04 4.41 15.11
N ALA A 40 2.80 3.92 16.09
CA ALA A 40 3.71 2.79 15.90
C ALA A 40 2.95 1.49 15.61
N ASP A 41 1.79 1.30 16.23
CA ASP A 41 0.98 0.07 16.10
C ASP A 41 0.37 -0.07 14.71
N VAL A 42 0.09 1.05 14.03
CA VAL A 42 -0.36 1.06 12.63
C VAL A 42 0.84 1.05 11.68
N GLY A 43 1.87 1.85 11.96
CA GLY A 43 3.03 1.99 11.09
C GLY A 43 3.89 0.73 10.99
N GLN A 44 3.97 -0.10 12.04
CA GLN A 44 4.78 -1.31 12.04
C GLN A 44 4.23 -2.40 11.11
N PRO A 45 2.94 -2.80 11.17
CA PRO A 45 2.37 -3.75 10.22
C PRO A 45 2.45 -3.23 8.78
N TYR A 46 2.24 -1.92 8.57
CA TYR A 46 2.38 -1.31 7.26
C TYR A 46 3.80 -1.44 6.70
N ARG A 47 4.84 -1.15 7.50
CA ARG A 47 6.25 -1.37 7.10
C ARG A 47 6.53 -2.83 6.74
N GLN A 48 5.97 -3.77 7.49
CA GLN A 48 6.14 -5.20 7.21
C GLN A 48 5.52 -5.58 5.86
N ILE A 49 4.34 -5.08 5.55
CA ILE A 49 3.70 -5.28 4.23
C ILE A 49 4.60 -4.70 3.13
N VAL A 50 5.07 -3.46 3.27
CA VAL A 50 5.96 -2.82 2.28
C VAL A 50 7.25 -3.63 2.10
N ALA A 51 7.87 -4.08 3.20
CA ALA A 51 9.09 -4.88 3.15
C ALA A 51 8.84 -6.25 2.49
N TRP A 52 7.73 -6.91 2.83
CA TRP A 52 7.33 -8.17 2.21
C TRP A 52 7.14 -8.01 0.71
N CYS A 53 6.42 -6.96 0.28
CA CYS A 53 6.22 -6.64 -1.12
C CYS A 53 7.56 -6.41 -1.84
N LYS A 54 8.47 -5.61 -1.27
CA LYS A 54 9.80 -5.40 -1.86
C LYS A 54 10.60 -6.69 -2.02
N ALA A 55 10.55 -7.58 -1.02
CA ALA A 55 11.25 -8.86 -1.06
C ALA A 55 10.70 -9.83 -2.12
N HIS A 56 9.40 -9.76 -2.40
CA HIS A 56 8.71 -10.69 -3.30
C HIS A 56 8.36 -10.08 -4.67
N ALA A 57 8.86 -8.88 -4.98
CA ALA A 57 8.49 -8.16 -6.20
C ALA A 57 8.90 -8.85 -7.51
N LEU A 58 9.93 -9.71 -7.45
CA LEU A 58 10.46 -10.45 -8.60
C LEU A 58 10.06 -11.93 -8.58
N ASP A 59 9.21 -12.33 -7.64
CA ASP A 59 8.80 -13.72 -7.50
C ASP A 59 7.87 -14.14 -8.63
N LEU A 60 8.29 -15.18 -9.38
CA LEU A 60 7.50 -15.74 -10.48
C LEU A 60 6.17 -16.34 -10.03
N ASP A 61 6.04 -16.70 -8.75
CA ASP A 61 4.84 -17.31 -8.18
C ASP A 61 3.88 -16.30 -7.52
N LEU A 62 4.24 -15.00 -7.50
CA LEU A 62 3.46 -13.94 -6.85
C LEU A 62 2.02 -13.86 -7.37
N GLU A 63 1.80 -14.00 -8.68
CA GLU A 63 0.45 -14.00 -9.25
C GLU A 63 -0.41 -15.11 -8.64
N GLY A 64 0.12 -16.33 -8.54
CA GLY A 64 -0.57 -17.45 -7.91
C GLY A 64 -0.79 -17.26 -6.41
N VAL A 65 0.12 -16.57 -5.70
CA VAL A 65 -0.08 -16.18 -4.30
C VAL A 65 -1.29 -15.26 -4.16
N LEU A 66 -1.41 -14.27 -5.06
CA LEU A 66 -2.52 -13.31 -5.06
C LEU A 66 -3.86 -13.94 -5.46
N GLU A 67 -3.84 -14.94 -6.35
CA GLU A 67 -5.01 -15.76 -6.68
C GLU A 67 -5.49 -16.57 -5.48
N ILE A 68 -4.58 -17.23 -4.75
CA ILE A 68 -4.92 -17.95 -3.51
C ILE A 68 -5.52 -16.98 -2.50
N LEU A 69 -4.91 -15.80 -2.33
CA LEU A 69 -5.40 -14.78 -1.41
C LEU A 69 -6.82 -14.28 -1.78
N ALA A 70 -7.11 -14.15 -3.08
CA ALA A 70 -8.41 -13.73 -3.59
C ALA A 70 -9.47 -14.85 -3.59
N SER A 71 -9.06 -16.11 -3.49
CA SER A 71 -9.95 -17.27 -3.42
C SER A 71 -10.71 -17.34 -2.09
N GLU A 72 -11.71 -18.21 -2.02
CA GLU A 72 -12.45 -18.49 -0.78
C GLU A 72 -11.53 -18.98 0.35
N GLU A 73 -10.45 -19.71 0.04
CA GLU A 73 -9.46 -20.17 1.03
C GLU A 73 -8.70 -19.00 1.66
N GLY A 74 -8.38 -17.98 0.86
CA GLY A 74 -7.62 -16.81 1.32
C GLY A 74 -8.50 -15.72 1.94
N GLY A 75 -9.77 -15.62 1.52
CA GLY A 75 -10.76 -14.72 2.11
C GLY A 75 -10.42 -13.22 2.00
N TYR A 76 -9.42 -12.83 1.22
CA TYR A 76 -8.90 -11.46 1.16
C TYR A 76 -8.85 -10.94 -0.28
N PRO A 77 -10.01 -10.60 -0.86
CA PRO A 77 -10.14 -10.22 -2.26
C PRO A 77 -9.43 -8.89 -2.59
N PRO A 78 -9.16 -8.62 -3.89
CA PRO A 78 -8.47 -7.41 -4.33
C PRO A 78 -9.09 -6.10 -3.83
N TRP A 79 -10.42 -5.99 -3.81
CA TRP A 79 -11.12 -4.78 -3.34
C TRP A 79 -10.81 -4.47 -1.87
N ARG A 80 -10.62 -5.50 -1.03
CA ARG A 80 -10.34 -5.32 0.40
C ARG A 80 -8.93 -4.81 0.63
N ARG A 81 -7.97 -5.28 -0.18
CA ARG A 81 -6.60 -4.73 -0.22
C ARG A 81 -6.60 -3.24 -0.61
N GLN A 82 -7.42 -2.86 -1.60
CA GLN A 82 -7.59 -1.45 -1.98
C GLN A 82 -8.15 -0.61 -0.83
N ALA A 83 -9.24 -1.09 -0.21
CA ALA A 83 -9.86 -0.40 0.92
C ALA A 83 -8.91 -0.27 2.13
N LEU A 84 -8.04 -1.26 2.36
CA LEU A 84 -7.06 -1.22 3.44
C LEU A 84 -6.03 -0.12 3.25
N GLU A 85 -5.50 0.04 2.05
CA GLU A 85 -4.56 1.11 1.73
C GLU A 85 -5.21 2.49 1.80
N GLU A 86 -6.44 2.63 1.32
CA GLU A 86 -7.18 3.89 1.43
C GLU A 86 -7.50 4.22 2.88
N ALA A 87 -7.82 3.23 3.72
CA ALA A 87 -8.01 3.41 5.16
C ALA A 87 -6.72 3.90 5.82
N TYR A 88 -5.58 3.31 5.46
CA TYR A 88 -4.28 3.78 5.91
C TYR A 88 -3.99 5.22 5.46
N ARG A 89 -4.26 5.55 4.20
CA ARG A 89 -4.06 6.90 3.67
C ARG A 89 -4.93 7.95 4.37
N LEU A 90 -6.20 7.64 4.61
CA LEU A 90 -7.10 8.50 5.39
C LEU A 90 -6.57 8.77 6.80
N LEU A 91 -5.98 7.76 7.45
CA LEU A 91 -5.37 7.92 8.77
C LEU A 91 -4.09 8.75 8.69
N TYR A 92 -3.25 8.52 7.67
CA TYR A 92 -2.03 9.29 7.44
C TYR A 92 -2.33 10.77 7.19
N ASP A 93 -3.29 11.08 6.32
CA ASP A 93 -3.70 12.45 6.02
C ASP A 93 -4.26 13.17 7.26
N GLU A 94 -4.98 12.45 8.12
CA GLU A 94 -5.46 12.98 9.40
C GLU A 94 -4.31 13.26 10.37
N ALA A 95 -3.32 12.35 10.44
CA ALA A 95 -2.13 12.54 11.26
C ALA A 95 -1.29 13.73 10.77
N ALA A 96 -1.15 13.89 9.45
CA ALA A 96 -0.45 15.01 8.83
C ALA A 96 -1.19 16.34 9.09
N ALA A 97 -2.51 16.36 8.92
CA ALA A 97 -3.33 17.56 9.13
C ALA A 97 -3.35 18.03 10.59
N SER A 98 -3.24 17.10 11.55
CA SER A 98 -3.16 17.44 12.98
C SER A 98 -1.78 17.89 13.43
N GLY A 99 -0.77 17.88 12.55
CA GLY A 99 0.58 18.37 12.85
C GLY A 99 1.31 17.55 13.92
N SER A 100 0.99 16.26 14.01
CA SER A 100 1.49 15.43 15.09
C SER A 100 2.87 14.86 14.85
N LEU A 101 3.63 14.76 15.95
CA LEU A 101 4.87 13.99 16.02
C LEU A 101 4.66 12.50 15.70
N ALA A 102 3.42 12.03 15.63
CA ALA A 102 3.06 10.71 15.15
C ALA A 102 3.46 10.44 13.69
N LEU A 103 3.56 11.49 12.86
CA LEU A 103 3.88 11.35 11.44
C LEU A 103 5.25 10.67 11.25
N ASP A 104 6.23 10.95 12.13
CA ASP A 104 7.57 10.35 12.10
C ASP A 104 7.55 8.82 12.28
N ARG A 105 6.46 8.27 12.83
CA ARG A 105 6.28 6.83 13.09
C ARG A 105 5.42 6.14 12.04
N LEU A 106 4.70 6.91 11.22
CA LEU A 106 3.87 6.42 10.13
C LEU A 106 4.65 6.52 8.81
N PRO A 107 4.93 5.40 8.13
CA PRO A 107 5.49 5.45 6.79
C PRO A 107 4.57 6.22 5.84
N GLU A 108 5.16 6.99 4.93
CA GLU A 108 4.38 7.63 3.87
C GLU A 108 3.69 6.55 3.00
N PRO A 109 2.39 6.70 2.70
CA PRO A 109 1.73 5.82 1.73
C PRO A 109 2.35 6.02 0.33
N PRO A 110 2.34 5.00 -0.54
CA PRO A 110 2.93 5.10 -1.85
C PRO A 110 2.22 6.18 -2.67
N THR A 111 3.01 6.90 -3.46
CA THR A 111 2.46 7.95 -4.33
C THR A 111 1.73 7.33 -5.52
N SER A 112 0.90 8.13 -6.20
CA SER A 112 0.21 7.69 -7.43
C SER A 112 1.16 7.13 -8.50
N GLU A 113 2.40 7.61 -8.53
CA GLU A 113 3.43 7.16 -9.48
C GLU A 113 3.92 5.74 -9.13
N GLU A 114 4.19 5.49 -7.84
CA GLU A 114 4.65 4.21 -7.33
C GLU A 114 3.61 3.09 -7.49
N ILE A 115 2.32 3.44 -7.40
CA ILE A 115 1.20 2.50 -7.58
C ILE A 115 0.80 2.27 -9.05
N GLY A 116 1.60 2.77 -10.00
CA GLY A 116 1.37 2.59 -11.44
C GLY A 116 0.29 3.50 -12.01
N PHE A 117 0.27 4.77 -11.60
CA PHE A 117 -0.64 5.82 -12.07
C PHE A 117 -2.12 5.47 -11.95
N ARG A 118 -2.49 4.75 -10.88
CA ARG A 118 -3.90 4.53 -10.58
C ARG A 118 -4.57 5.90 -10.35
N PRO A 119 -5.72 6.17 -11.00
CA PRO A 119 -6.53 7.33 -10.67
C PRO A 119 -7.02 7.17 -9.23
N LEU A 120 -6.51 8.01 -8.35
CA LEU A 120 -6.97 8.11 -6.98
C LEU A 120 -8.23 9.00 -6.97
N PRO A 121 -9.28 8.61 -6.23
CA PRO A 121 -10.46 9.45 -6.06
C PRO A 121 -10.08 10.85 -5.57
N GLU A 122 -10.66 11.88 -6.20
CA GLU A 122 -10.32 13.30 -5.94
C GLU A 122 -10.39 13.64 -4.46
N ALA A 123 -11.37 13.12 -3.73
CA ALA A 123 -11.54 13.36 -2.30
C ALA A 123 -10.35 12.88 -1.44
N LEU A 124 -9.63 11.83 -1.88
CA LEU A 124 -8.42 11.37 -1.21
C LEU A 124 -7.18 12.16 -1.66
N VAL A 125 -7.22 12.78 -2.84
CA VAL A 125 -6.12 13.64 -3.33
C VAL A 125 -6.20 15.02 -2.68
N SER A 126 -7.42 15.56 -2.50
CA SER A 126 -7.65 16.84 -1.84
C SER A 126 -7.53 16.78 -0.32
N GLY A 127 -7.46 15.57 0.25
CA GLY A 127 -7.52 15.35 1.69
C GLY A 127 -8.89 15.66 2.30
N GLU A 128 -9.93 15.96 1.52
CA GLU A 128 -11.26 16.20 2.12
C GLU A 128 -11.88 14.93 2.72
N ALA A 129 -11.48 13.77 2.22
CA ALA A 129 -12.02 12.50 2.63
C ALA A 129 -11.74 12.17 4.11
N TYR A 130 -10.59 12.56 4.67
CA TYR A 130 -10.27 12.24 6.08
C TYR A 130 -11.20 12.95 7.07
N LYS A 131 -11.77 14.10 6.66
CA LYS A 131 -12.71 14.90 7.47
C LYS A 131 -14.08 14.24 7.58
N ARG A 132 -14.42 13.33 6.65
CA ARG A 132 -15.72 12.65 6.63
C ARG A 132 -15.73 11.48 7.60
N ASN A 133 -16.91 11.22 8.19
CA ASN A 133 -17.12 10.06 9.06
C ASN A 133 -17.20 8.74 8.29
N CYS A 134 -17.55 8.81 7.00
CA CYS A 134 -17.58 7.67 6.11
C CYS A 134 -16.99 8.09 4.76
N TYR A 135 -16.12 7.24 4.24
CA TYR A 135 -15.60 7.34 2.88
C TYR A 135 -16.07 6.13 2.09
N ALA A 136 -16.70 6.37 0.94
CA ALA A 136 -17.14 5.32 0.03
C ALA A 136 -16.21 5.27 -1.19
N GLY A 137 -15.80 4.06 -1.55
CA GLY A 137 -14.98 3.78 -2.73
C GLY A 137 -15.54 2.61 -3.53
N CYS A 138 -14.98 2.41 -4.71
CA CYS A 138 -15.28 1.23 -5.51
C CYS A 138 -14.02 0.62 -6.12
N PHE A 139 -14.05 -0.69 -6.24
CA PHE A 139 -13.05 -1.48 -6.95
C PHE A 139 -13.70 -2.09 -8.19
N GLU A 140 -13.11 -1.83 -9.35
CA GLU A 140 -13.53 -2.43 -10.61
C GLU A 140 -12.51 -3.48 -11.05
N ASP A 141 -12.95 -4.72 -11.16
CA ASP A 141 -12.15 -5.81 -11.67
C ASP A 141 -12.05 -5.70 -13.19
N GLN A 142 -10.88 -5.31 -13.68
CA GLN A 142 -10.55 -5.24 -15.11
C GLN A 142 -9.99 -6.57 -15.64
N SER A 143 -10.15 -7.68 -14.90
CA SER A 143 -9.59 -8.96 -15.32
C SER A 143 -10.29 -9.55 -16.55
N THR A 144 -9.67 -9.22 -17.69
CA THR A 144 -9.43 -10.10 -18.85
C THR A 144 -10.59 -10.32 -19.84
N TRP A 145 -11.84 -10.01 -19.51
CA TRP A 145 -12.93 -10.05 -20.49
C TRP A 145 -13.74 -8.75 -20.48
N ARG A 146 -13.65 -7.98 -21.58
CA ARG A 146 -14.33 -6.67 -21.73
C ARG A 146 -15.85 -6.74 -21.46
N MET A 147 -16.46 -7.92 -21.62
CA MET A 147 -17.89 -8.14 -21.44
C MET A 147 -18.35 -8.29 -19.98
N TYR A 148 -17.44 -8.49 -19.02
CA TYR A 148 -17.81 -8.67 -17.60
C TYR A 148 -16.99 -7.75 -16.70
N ARG A 149 -17.55 -6.58 -16.39
CA ARG A 149 -17.00 -5.70 -15.35
C ARG A 149 -17.67 -6.05 -14.01
N ARG A 150 -16.85 -6.46 -13.04
CA ARG A 150 -17.33 -6.62 -11.66
C ARG A 150 -16.97 -5.37 -10.88
N ARG A 151 -17.97 -4.75 -10.27
CA ARG A 151 -17.79 -3.61 -9.39
C ARG A 151 -18.08 -4.03 -7.96
N PHE A 152 -17.18 -3.66 -7.06
CA PHE A 152 -17.29 -3.89 -5.63
C PHE A 152 -17.26 -2.53 -4.96
N ASP A 153 -18.40 -2.11 -4.42
CA ASP A 153 -18.45 -0.91 -3.59
C ASP A 153 -17.99 -1.28 -2.16
N TYR A 154 -17.30 -0.37 -1.49
CA TYR A 154 -16.86 -0.54 -0.11
C TYR A 154 -16.91 0.79 0.63
N GLU A 155 -16.98 0.71 1.95
CA GLU A 155 -17.07 1.86 2.83
C GLU A 155 -16.01 1.77 3.92
N ILE A 156 -15.45 2.92 4.29
CA ILE A 156 -14.45 3.08 5.34
C ILE A 156 -15.03 4.03 6.37
N TYR A 157 -15.43 3.47 7.51
CA TYR A 157 -16.00 4.23 8.61
C TYR A 157 -14.92 4.71 9.56
N ARG A 158 -15.03 5.97 9.94
CA ARG A 158 -14.29 6.53 11.07
C ARG A 158 -14.84 5.94 12.36
N VAL A 159 -13.99 5.29 13.13
CA VAL A 159 -14.31 4.74 14.45
C VAL A 159 -13.68 5.64 15.50
N ASN A 160 -14.44 5.97 16.54
CA ASN A 160 -13.90 6.71 17.67
C ASN A 160 -12.83 5.86 18.36
N ALA A 161 -11.57 6.21 18.13
CA ALA A 161 -10.46 5.69 18.90
C ALA A 161 -10.15 6.68 20.01
N ALA A 162 -10.03 6.19 21.24
CA ALA A 162 -9.52 6.99 22.36
C ALA A 162 -8.01 7.17 22.15
N GLY A 163 -7.61 8.20 21.41
CA GLY A 163 -6.21 8.36 21.04
C GLY A 163 -5.94 9.53 20.11
N PHE A 164 -4.77 9.46 19.49
CA PHE A 164 -4.19 10.53 18.66
C PHE A 164 -4.90 10.71 17.30
N VAL A 165 -5.37 9.62 16.68
CA VAL A 165 -6.12 9.62 15.41
C VAL A 165 -7.32 8.70 15.52
N ALA A 166 -8.37 8.96 14.75
CA ALA A 166 -9.52 8.09 14.71
C ALA A 166 -9.22 6.78 13.96
N GLY A 167 -9.78 5.68 14.46
CA GLY A 167 -9.70 4.38 13.80
C GLY A 167 -10.50 4.34 12.51
N ARG A 168 -10.26 3.32 11.69
CA ARG A 168 -10.85 3.12 10.37
C ARG A 168 -11.33 1.67 10.24
N LYS A 169 -12.62 1.49 10.00
CA LYS A 169 -13.25 0.18 9.81
C LYS A 169 -13.67 0.02 8.36
N ILE A 170 -13.20 -1.04 7.72
CA ILE A 170 -13.55 -1.38 6.34
C ILE A 170 -14.81 -2.25 6.36
N VAL A 171 -15.78 -1.89 5.53
CA VAL A 171 -17.03 -2.61 5.38
C VAL A 171 -17.24 -2.91 3.91
N SER A 172 -17.56 -4.16 3.59
CA SER A 172 -17.99 -4.52 2.24
C SER A 172 -19.31 -3.85 1.93
N GLY A 173 -19.37 -3.09 0.84
CA GLY A 173 -20.62 -2.57 0.29
C GLY A 173 -21.35 -3.60 -0.57
N THR A 174 -22.34 -3.12 -1.31
CA THR A 174 -23.08 -3.94 -2.28
C THR A 174 -22.17 -4.37 -3.45
N GLN A 175 -22.16 -5.65 -3.78
CA GLN A 175 -21.55 -6.13 -5.01
C GLN A 175 -22.53 -5.91 -6.17
N THR A 176 -22.21 -5.01 -7.09
CA THR A 176 -23.02 -4.80 -8.30
C THR A 176 -22.37 -5.51 -9.49
N ARG A 177 -23.07 -6.50 -10.05
CA ARG A 177 -22.71 -7.09 -11.33
C ARG A 177 -23.35 -6.25 -12.43
N SER A 178 -22.56 -5.41 -13.09
CA SER A 178 -23.00 -4.74 -14.30
C SER A 178 -22.80 -5.70 -15.48
N VAL A 179 -23.91 -6.24 -16.02
CA VAL A 179 -23.90 -6.83 -17.36
C VAL A 179 -24.07 -5.65 -18.31
N CYS A 180 -23.01 -5.28 -19.04
CA CYS A 180 -23.11 -4.24 -20.05
C CYS A 180 -24.08 -4.69 -21.16
N ALA A 181 -25.38 -4.44 -21.00
CA ALA A 181 -26.36 -4.57 -22.06
C ALA A 181 -26.06 -3.61 -23.25
N ALA A 182 -25.16 -2.65 -23.04
CA ALA A 182 -24.68 -1.70 -24.04
C ALA A 182 -23.72 -2.30 -25.10
N ASP A 183 -23.24 -3.53 -24.94
CA ASP A 183 -22.25 -4.10 -25.87
C ASP A 183 -22.89 -4.75 -27.12
N VAL A 184 -24.21 -4.96 -27.14
CA VAL A 184 -24.91 -5.36 -28.37
C VAL A 184 -25.14 -4.17 -29.29
N ALA A 185 -25.43 -2.98 -28.73
CA ALA A 185 -25.58 -1.76 -29.50
C ALA A 185 -24.23 -1.16 -29.93
N SER A 186 -23.20 -1.23 -29.09
CA SER A 186 -21.86 -0.70 -29.42
C SER A 186 -21.18 -1.48 -30.56
N LYS A 187 -21.37 -2.82 -30.61
CA LYS A 187 -20.88 -3.64 -31.73
C LYS A 187 -21.59 -3.40 -33.07
N VAL A 188 -22.85 -2.93 -33.05
CA VAL A 188 -23.56 -2.54 -34.28
C VAL A 188 -23.17 -1.12 -34.72
N ALA A 189 -22.89 -0.23 -33.76
CA ALA A 189 -22.41 1.12 -34.04
C ALA A 189 -20.97 1.15 -34.60
N GLU A 190 -20.09 0.25 -34.16
CA GLU A 190 -18.71 0.12 -34.68
C GLU A 190 -18.65 -0.43 -36.12
N THR A 191 -19.68 -1.12 -36.61
CA THR A 191 -19.72 -1.63 -38.00
C THR A 191 -20.20 -0.60 -39.05
N LEU A 192 -20.60 0.60 -38.66
CA LEU A 192 -21.30 1.54 -39.56
C LEU A 192 -20.67 2.94 -39.69
N LEU A 193 -19.51 3.21 -39.09
CA LEU A 193 -18.86 4.52 -39.22
C LEU A 193 -17.43 4.39 -39.79
N PRO A 194 -17.11 5.07 -40.91
CA PRO A 194 -15.79 5.03 -41.51
C PRO A 194 -14.77 5.86 -40.72
N ASP A 195 -13.52 5.41 -40.80
CA ASP A 195 -12.31 5.92 -40.16
C ASP A 195 -12.16 7.45 -40.22
N THR A 196 -12.22 8.10 -39.06
CA THR A 196 -11.46 9.34 -38.81
C THR A 196 -10.95 9.40 -37.38
N CYS A 197 -9.63 9.21 -37.26
CA CYS A 197 -8.70 9.93 -36.38
C CYS A 197 -9.18 10.32 -34.98
N CYS A 198 -8.94 9.44 -34.01
CA CYS A 198 -8.42 9.81 -32.69
C CYS A 198 -7.56 8.63 -32.22
N VAL A 199 -6.25 8.83 -32.11
CA VAL A 199 -5.41 7.97 -31.27
C VAL A 199 -5.93 8.16 -29.86
N SER A 200 -6.84 7.28 -29.46
CA SER A 200 -7.33 7.25 -28.10
C SER A 200 -6.15 6.93 -27.20
N ARG A 201 -6.02 7.71 -26.13
CA ARG A 201 -5.03 7.58 -25.07
C ARG A 201 -5.36 6.34 -24.21
N GLU A 202 -5.48 5.21 -24.88
CA GLU A 202 -5.96 3.93 -24.36
C GLU A 202 -4.86 2.90 -24.54
N ASP A 203 -3.78 3.03 -23.76
CA ASP A 203 -2.85 1.93 -23.46
C ASP A 203 -2.13 2.14 -22.12
N MET A 204 -2.78 2.81 -21.16
CA MET A 204 -2.34 2.85 -19.75
C MET A 204 -3.09 1.85 -18.84
N HIS A 205 -3.82 0.90 -19.42
CA HIS A 205 -4.55 -0.11 -18.66
C HIS A 205 -3.72 -1.39 -18.48
N SER A 206 -2.69 -1.31 -17.65
CA SER A 206 -2.08 -2.51 -17.08
C SER A 206 -1.84 -2.31 -15.59
N ALA A 207 -2.91 -1.93 -14.91
CA ALA A 207 -2.96 -1.90 -13.46
C ALA A 207 -3.37 -3.28 -12.87
N LYS A 208 -2.53 -4.34 -12.91
CA LYS A 208 -2.58 -5.52 -11.99
C LYS A 208 -1.33 -5.81 -11.13
N GLY A 209 -1.54 -5.84 -9.81
CA GLY A 209 -0.55 -5.98 -8.73
C GLY A 209 -1.11 -5.34 -7.45
N PRO A 210 -0.94 -5.90 -6.23
CA PRO A 210 -1.32 -5.21 -4.99
C PRO A 210 -0.55 -3.88 -4.97
N PHE A 211 -1.14 -2.78 -4.53
CA PHE A 211 -0.63 -1.45 -4.86
C PHE A 211 0.82 -1.14 -4.39
N LEU A 212 1.42 -1.97 -3.52
CA LEU A 212 2.84 -1.95 -3.15
C LEU A 212 3.74 -2.91 -3.98
N LEU A 213 3.23 -3.53 -5.04
CA LEU A 213 3.98 -4.38 -5.96
C LEU A 213 3.83 -3.84 -7.39
N PRO A 214 4.95 -3.44 -8.03
CA PRO A 214 4.93 -2.90 -9.37
C PRO A 214 4.45 -3.94 -10.36
N LYS A 215 3.82 -3.43 -11.40
CA LYS A 215 3.18 -4.21 -12.46
C LYS A 215 4.17 -4.25 -13.60
N GLY A 216 4.58 -5.46 -13.96
CA GLY A 216 5.38 -5.66 -15.16
C GLY A 216 6.83 -5.23 -15.05
N SER A 217 7.59 -5.70 -14.05
CA SER A 217 9.05 -5.85 -14.22
C SER A 217 9.37 -6.99 -15.20
N ARG A 218 8.77 -6.95 -16.39
CA ARG A 218 9.51 -7.10 -17.63
C ARG A 218 9.92 -5.70 -18.11
N GLY A 219 10.50 -4.89 -17.21
CA GLY A 219 11.60 -4.08 -17.70
C GLY A 219 12.58 -5.09 -18.27
N GLN A 220 12.83 -5.04 -19.58
CA GLN A 220 13.94 -5.81 -20.13
C GLN A 220 15.13 -5.56 -19.21
N PRO A 221 15.94 -6.59 -18.86
CA PRO A 221 17.20 -6.32 -18.21
C PRO A 221 17.87 -5.22 -19.04
N ARG A 222 18.06 -4.04 -18.45
CA ARG A 222 19.00 -3.10 -19.01
C ARG A 222 20.33 -3.81 -18.85
N TRP A 223 20.68 -4.60 -19.85
CA TRP A 223 22.07 -4.87 -20.15
C TRP A 223 22.72 -3.49 -20.08
N ALA A 224 23.71 -3.35 -19.21
CA ALA A 224 24.57 -2.17 -19.27
C ALA A 224 24.87 -1.94 -20.76
N PRO A 225 24.80 -0.69 -21.27
CA PRO A 225 25.22 -0.44 -22.63
C PRO A 225 26.58 -1.15 -22.80
N PRO A 226 26.77 -1.95 -23.87
CA PRO A 226 28.07 -2.56 -24.10
C PRO A 226 29.07 -1.44 -23.93
N MET A 227 29.96 -1.57 -22.93
CA MET A 227 31.01 -0.58 -22.71
C MET A 227 31.67 -0.47 -24.07
N ALA A 228 31.51 0.68 -24.71
CA ALA A 228 32.22 0.97 -25.91
C ALA A 228 33.68 0.73 -25.53
N ASP A 229 34.32 -0.20 -26.24
CA ASP A 229 35.75 -0.41 -26.18
C ASP A 229 36.42 0.87 -26.72
N GLU A 230 36.45 1.93 -25.91
CA GLU A 230 37.25 3.12 -26.13
C GLU A 230 38.22 3.26 -24.96
N GLU A 231 39.42 2.73 -25.23
CA GLU A 231 40.70 3.36 -24.94
C GLU A 231 40.84 4.05 -23.57
N MET A 232 41.15 3.26 -22.54
CA MET A 232 41.99 3.75 -21.45
C MET A 232 43.40 3.18 -21.60
N SER A 233 44.12 3.80 -22.53
CA SER A 233 45.58 3.83 -22.53
C SER A 233 46.04 4.72 -21.37
N ASN A 234 46.88 4.15 -20.51
CA ASN A 234 47.90 4.81 -19.69
C ASN A 234 47.56 6.12 -18.95
N SER A 235 47.38 6.00 -17.64
CA SER A 235 48.15 6.87 -16.72
C SER A 235 48.31 6.19 -15.37
N PHE A 236 49.41 5.46 -15.27
CA PHE A 236 50.00 4.96 -14.05
C PHE A 236 50.85 6.09 -13.46
N ALA A 237 50.47 6.64 -12.31
CA ALA A 237 51.36 6.94 -11.17
C ALA A 237 50.82 8.05 -10.25
N SER A 238 50.90 7.73 -8.96
CA SER A 238 51.20 8.64 -7.84
C SER A 238 50.21 9.75 -7.52
N HIS A 239 49.63 9.70 -6.32
CA HIS A 239 50.15 10.47 -5.17
C HIS A 239 49.21 10.37 -3.94
N HIS A 240 49.85 10.20 -2.78
CA HIS A 240 49.42 10.64 -1.46
C HIS A 240 48.27 9.93 -0.74
N THR A 241 48.66 8.92 0.04
CA THR A 241 48.14 8.64 1.37
C THR A 241 48.24 9.89 2.26
N LYS A 242 47.09 10.39 2.75
CA LYS A 242 47.01 11.22 3.96
C LYS A 242 46.20 10.47 5.01
N VAL A 243 46.91 10.07 6.05
CA VAL A 243 46.40 9.64 7.35
C VAL A 243 45.67 10.82 7.96
N LEU A 244 44.39 10.65 8.29
CA LEU A 244 43.61 11.59 9.09
C LEU A 244 43.46 11.03 10.50
N GLU A 245 43.86 11.85 11.46
CA GLU A 245 43.88 11.62 12.90
C GLU A 245 42.48 11.38 13.50
N PRO A 246 42.38 10.75 14.70
CA PRO A 246 41.13 10.57 15.39
C PRO A 246 40.65 11.89 16.02
N LEU A 247 39.39 12.25 15.76
CA LEU A 247 38.71 13.36 16.43
C LEU A 247 38.54 13.07 17.93
N HIS A 248 39.11 13.96 18.73
CA HIS A 248 38.88 14.12 20.15
C HIS A 248 37.43 14.63 20.37
N TRP A 249 36.62 13.89 21.13
CA TRP A 249 35.31 14.32 21.57
C TRP A 249 35.46 14.84 23.00
N GLU A 250 35.14 16.12 23.22
CA GLU A 250 35.07 16.71 24.55
C GLU A 250 33.66 16.57 25.11
N ASP A 251 33.59 16.15 26.38
CA ASP A 251 32.40 16.05 27.21
C ASP A 251 31.74 17.42 27.40
N GLY A 252 30.56 17.60 26.82
CA GLY A 252 29.70 18.77 27.02
C GLY A 252 28.73 18.57 28.19
N GLU A 253 28.95 19.31 29.27
CA GLU A 253 28.13 19.37 30.48
C GLU A 253 26.64 19.70 30.21
N VAL A 254 25.75 18.99 30.91
CA VAL A 254 24.29 19.20 30.88
C VAL A 254 23.88 20.15 32.02
N PRO A 255 23.30 21.33 31.75
CA PRO A 255 22.75 22.18 32.81
C PRO A 255 21.40 21.65 33.29
N SER A 256 21.39 21.16 34.53
CA SER A 256 20.22 20.82 35.33
C SER A 256 19.42 22.08 35.68
N GLN A 257 18.26 22.29 35.04
CA GLN A 257 17.26 23.25 35.53
C GLN A 257 16.04 22.53 36.13
N ARG A 258 16.00 22.54 37.46
CA ARG A 258 14.80 22.25 38.27
C ARG A 258 13.85 23.45 38.18
N GLY A 259 12.78 23.31 37.40
CA GLY A 259 11.62 24.20 37.44
C GLY A 259 10.60 23.73 38.48
N ARG A 260 10.56 24.39 39.64
CA ARG A 260 9.44 24.34 40.60
C ARG A 260 8.22 24.99 39.97
N LEU A 261 7.11 24.27 39.83
CA LEU A 261 5.80 24.86 39.59
C LEU A 261 4.98 24.84 40.89
N SER A 262 4.79 26.05 41.42
CA SER A 262 3.82 26.40 42.45
C SER A 262 2.40 26.19 41.94
N MET A 263 1.54 25.59 42.76
CA MET A 263 0.08 25.56 42.56
C MET A 263 -0.58 26.49 43.59
N PRO A 264 -1.37 27.51 43.17
CA PRO A 264 -2.22 28.26 44.09
C PRO A 264 -3.56 27.52 44.30
N GLY A 265 -4.02 27.53 45.55
CA GLY A 265 -5.20 26.81 46.01
C GLY A 265 -6.52 27.31 45.45
N GLN A 266 -7.47 26.38 45.32
CA GLN A 266 -8.89 26.70 45.20
C GLN A 266 -9.54 26.70 46.58
N LYS A 267 -9.99 27.90 46.97
CA LYS A 267 -10.89 28.13 48.09
C LYS A 267 -12.27 27.59 47.74
N GLY A 268 -12.89 26.95 48.74
CA GLY A 268 -14.29 26.57 48.71
C GLY A 268 -15.23 27.76 48.59
N GLY A 269 -16.39 27.50 48.00
CA GLY A 269 -17.54 28.40 47.94
C GLY A 269 -18.81 27.60 48.16
N SER A 270 -19.25 27.63 49.42
CA SER A 270 -20.55 27.20 49.90
C SER A 270 -21.63 28.27 49.57
N SER A 271 -22.91 27.91 49.71
CA SER A 271 -24.15 28.70 49.54
C SER A 271 -24.79 28.62 48.16
N ARG A 272 -26.09 28.32 47.99
CA ARG A 272 -27.24 28.26 48.91
C ARG A 272 -28.27 27.28 48.36
#